data_AF-G0QJ66-F1
#
_entry.id   AF-G0QJ66-F1
#
_cell.length_a   1.000
_cell.length_b   1.000
_cell.length_c   1.000
_cell.angle_alpha   90.00
_cell.angle_beta   90.00
_cell.angle_gamma   90.00
#
_symmetry.space_group_name_H-M   'P 1'
#
loop_
_entity.id
_entity.type
_entity.pdbx_description
1 polymer ?
#
loop_
_entity_poly.entity_id
_entity_poly.type
_entity_poly.pdbx_seq_one_letter_code
_entity_poly.pdbx_strand_id
1 'polypeptide(L)'
;MLKGRLQAQDFDTKDKDKDICMNFILHAADVSNPFKPWEISILWTEKVLNEFWCQGDQEKELNLPVSYLCDRYTTNTAKCQIGFIDFVVFPLYSSIKLFLPKLDISILVYQQKEMD
;
A
#
# COMPACT_ATOMS: atom_id res chain seq x y z
N MET A 1 17.61 7.50 -1.77
CA MET A 1 16.44 6.66 -2.10
C MET A 1 16.84 5.20 -1.92
N LEU A 2 16.02 4.35 -1.25
CA LEU A 2 16.40 2.98 -0.89
C LEU A 2 16.89 2.15 -2.09
N LYS A 3 16.26 2.25 -3.26
CA LYS A 3 16.70 1.55 -4.47
C LYS A 3 18.18 1.75 -4.81
N GLY A 4 18.68 2.99 -4.69
CA GLY A 4 20.10 3.27 -4.92
C GLY A 4 21.00 2.72 -3.81
N ARG A 5 20.51 2.69 -2.56
CA ARG A 5 21.27 2.12 -1.43
C ARG A 5 21.36 0.60 -1.50
N LEU A 6 20.29 -0.07 -1.91
CA LEU A 6 20.23 -1.53 -2.08
C LEU A 6 21.20 -2.07 -3.14
N GLN A 7 21.62 -1.24 -4.09
CA GLN A 7 22.56 -1.62 -5.15
C GLN A 7 24.02 -1.37 -4.77
N ALA A 8 24.28 -0.75 -3.63
CA ALA A 8 25.64 -0.47 -3.19
C ALA A 8 26.34 -1.77 -2.77
N GLN A 9 27.59 -1.94 -3.20
CA GLN A 9 28.39 -3.13 -2.88
C GLN A 9 28.57 -3.35 -1.37
N ASP A 10 28.54 -2.25 -0.62
CA ASP A 10 28.73 -2.23 0.82
C ASP A 10 27.39 -2.21 1.58
N PHE A 11 26.27 -2.60 0.96
CA PHE A 11 24.97 -2.70 1.64
C PHE A 11 24.99 -3.75 2.74
N ASP A 12 24.60 -3.37 3.96
CA ASP A 12 24.62 -4.25 5.13
C ASP A 12 23.41 -4.06 6.05
N THR A 13 22.50 -5.03 5.98
CA THR A 13 21.27 -5.10 6.80
C THR A 13 21.50 -5.24 8.30
N LYS A 14 22.72 -5.60 8.74
CA LYS A 14 23.03 -5.84 10.15
C LYS A 14 23.68 -4.65 10.85
N ASP A 15 24.16 -3.68 10.09
CA ASP A 15 24.91 -2.53 10.61
C ASP A 15 24.33 -1.22 10.01
N LYS A 16 25.09 -0.50 9.18
CA LYS A 16 24.75 0.84 8.69
C LYS A 16 23.44 0.97 7.91
N ASP A 17 22.88 -0.12 7.36
CA ASP A 17 21.60 -0.09 6.64
C ASP A 17 20.44 -0.68 7.44
N LYS A 18 20.68 -1.09 8.69
CA LYS A 18 19.65 -1.68 9.54
C LYS A 18 18.46 -0.73 9.69
N ASP A 19 18.70 0.54 10.00
CA ASP A 19 17.63 1.51 10.27
C ASP A 19 16.78 1.80 9.03
N ILE A 20 17.40 1.94 7.86
CA ILE A 20 16.65 2.14 6.62
C ILE A 20 15.83 0.90 6.26
N CYS A 21 16.34 -0.31 6.49
CA CYS A 21 15.59 -1.55 6.28
C CYS A 21 14.39 -1.64 7.24
N MET A 22 14.59 -1.31 8.52
CA MET A 22 13.53 -1.31 9.54
C MET A 22 12.42 -0.30 9.22
N ASN A 23 12.78 0.90 8.75
CA ASN A 23 11.81 1.91 8.33
C ASN A 23 10.93 1.40 7.17
N PHE A 24 11.51 0.68 6.22
CA PHE A 24 10.75 0.09 5.11
C PHE A 24 9.84 -1.05 5.57
N ILE A 25 10.32 -1.90 6.49
CA ILE A 25 9.49 -2.95 7.08
C ILE A 25 8.31 -2.34 7.85
N LEU A 26 8.54 -1.29 8.64
CA LEU A 26 7.49 -0.59 9.38
C LEU A 26 6.46 0.03 8.42
N HIS A 27 6.92 0.69 7.36
CA HIS A 27 6.02 1.24 6.35
C HIS A 27 5.21 0.15 5.64
N ALA A 28 5.83 -0.99 5.30
CA ALA A 28 5.09 -2.11 4.72
C ALA A 28 4.05 -2.69 5.69
N ALA A 29 4.34 -2.74 6.99
CA ALA A 29 3.36 -3.18 7.99
C ALA A 29 2.11 -2.27 7.99
N ASP A 30 2.30 -0.96 7.87
CA ASP A 30 1.24 0.05 7.82
C ASP A 30 0.31 -0.13 6.61
N VAL A 31 0.87 -0.43 5.43
CA VAL A 31 0.09 -0.64 4.19
C VAL A 31 -0.15 -2.12 3.85
N SER A 32 -0.13 -3.00 4.85
CA SER A 32 -0.15 -4.47 4.63
C SER A 32 -1.52 -5.07 4.31
N ASN A 33 -2.58 -4.25 4.21
CA ASN A 33 -3.96 -4.74 4.02
C ASN A 33 -4.12 -5.63 2.78
N PRO A 34 -3.54 -5.29 1.61
CA PRO A 34 -3.64 -6.15 0.43
C PRO A 34 -2.90 -7.48 0.52
N PHE A 35 -2.08 -7.70 1.56
CA PHE A 35 -1.43 -8.99 1.84
C PHE A 35 -2.26 -9.92 2.72
N LYS A 36 -3.40 -9.47 3.24
CA LYS A 36 -4.28 -10.31 4.05
C LYS A 36 -5.08 -11.25 3.14
N PRO A 37 -5.64 -12.36 3.67
CA PRO A 37 -6.68 -13.12 2.96
C PRO A 37 -7.75 -12.19 2.38
N TRP A 38 -8.29 -12.56 1.22
CA TRP A 38 -9.20 -11.72 0.43
C TRP A 38 -10.34 -11.11 1.25
N GLU A 39 -10.99 -11.93 2.07
CA GLU A 39 -12.12 -11.53 2.91
C GLU A 39 -11.70 -10.46 3.92
N ILE A 40 -10.47 -10.54 4.44
CA ILE A 40 -9.92 -9.56 5.38
C ILE A 40 -9.50 -8.28 4.62
N SER A 41 -8.91 -8.44 3.43
CA SER A 41 -8.49 -7.32 2.57
C SER A 41 -9.68 -6.43 2.19
N ILE A 42 -10.83 -7.03 1.84
CA ILE A 42 -12.09 -6.31 1.59
C ILE A 42 -12.51 -5.51 2.83
N LEU A 43 -12.55 -6.14 4.01
CA LEU A 43 -13.01 -5.46 5.22
C LEU A 43 -12.17 -4.22 5.55
N TRP A 44 -10.85 -4.29 5.33
CA TRP A 44 -9.97 -3.13 5.51
C TRP A 44 -10.17 -2.07 4.42
N THR A 45 -10.38 -2.50 3.17
CA THR A 45 -10.71 -1.60 2.06
C THR A 45 -11.97 -0.79 2.34
N GLU A 46 -13.04 -1.45 2.81
CA GLU A 46 -14.29 -0.79 3.17
C GLU A 46 -14.09 0.23 4.30
N LYS A 47 -13.28 -0.11 5.31
CA LYS A 47 -12.99 0.81 6.43
C LYS A 47 -12.29 2.08 5.95
N VAL A 48 -11.24 1.93 5.16
CA VAL A 48 -10.45 3.07 4.64
C VAL A 48 -11.29 3.94 3.70
N LEU A 49 -12.06 3.33 2.79
CA LEU A 49 -12.90 4.11 1.88
C LEU A 49 -14.03 4.81 2.63
N ASN A 50 -14.63 4.20 3.65
CA ASN A 50 -15.62 4.89 4.48
C ASN A 50 -15.02 6.12 5.17
N GLU A 51 -13.78 6.05 5.64
CA GLU A 51 -13.08 7.21 6.21
C GLU A 51 -12.89 8.32 5.16
N PHE A 52 -12.40 7.97 3.97
CA PHE A 52 -12.24 8.93 2.86
C PHE A 52 -13.57 9.57 2.45
N TRP A 53 -14.64 8.79 2.43
CA TRP A 53 -15.96 9.30 2.07
C TRP A 53 -16.55 10.21 3.14
N CYS A 54 -16.31 9.92 4.43
CA CYS A 54 -16.67 10.83 5.51
C CYS A 54 -15.92 12.17 5.38
N GLN A 55 -14.63 12.14 5.01
CA GLN A 55 -13.88 13.36 4.72
C GLN A 55 -14.49 14.12 3.53
N GLY A 56 -14.82 13.43 2.42
CA GLY A 56 -15.40 14.07 1.26
C GLY A 56 -16.77 14.69 1.50
N ASP A 57 -17.58 14.10 2.38
CA ASP A 57 -18.85 14.68 2.79
C ASP A 57 -18.63 15.98 3.60
N GLN A 58 -17.66 15.99 4.52
CA GLN A 58 -17.27 17.20 5.25
C GLN A 58 -16.72 18.29 4.33
N GLU A 59 -15.92 17.92 3.32
CA GLU A 59 -15.42 18.85 2.30
C GLU A 59 -16.58 19.50 1.53
N LYS A 60 -17.61 18.72 1.16
CA LYS A 60 -18.82 19.26 0.51
C LYS A 60 -19.60 20.21 1.41
N GLU A 61 -19.81 19.84 2.67
CA GLU A 61 -20.51 20.69 3.65
C GLU A 61 -19.81 22.05 3.84
N LEU A 62 -18.48 22.05 3.78
CA LEU A 62 -17.65 23.25 3.88
C LEU A 62 -17.50 24.03 2.56
N ASN A 63 -18.17 23.60 1.48
CA ASN A 63 -18.01 24.13 0.12
C ASN A 63 -16.55 24.09 -0.39
N LEU A 64 -15.79 23.08 0.03
CA LEU A 64 -14.44 22.83 -0.45
C LEU A 64 -14.46 21.88 -1.67
N PRO A 65 -13.43 21.94 -2.54
CA PRO A 65 -13.22 20.89 -3.53
C PRO A 65 -13.02 19.53 -2.85
N VAL A 66 -13.73 18.51 -3.32
CA VAL A 66 -13.61 17.15 -2.77
C VAL A 66 -12.27 16.55 -3.17
N SER A 67 -11.56 16.02 -2.19
CA SER A 67 -10.26 15.37 -2.35
C SER A 67 -10.38 14.11 -3.22
N TYR A 68 -9.28 13.76 -3.88
CA TYR A 68 -9.21 12.56 -4.72
C TYR A 68 -9.62 11.30 -3.91
N LEU A 69 -10.47 10.45 -4.51
CA LEU A 69 -11.06 9.23 -3.91
C LEU A 69 -12.02 9.46 -2.72
N CYS A 70 -12.22 10.71 -2.28
CA CYS A 70 -13.09 11.03 -1.14
C CYS A 70 -14.57 11.16 -1.54
N ASP A 71 -14.91 11.09 -2.82
CA ASP A 71 -16.31 11.13 -3.27
C ASP A 71 -16.91 9.73 -3.44
N ARG A 72 -17.80 9.33 -2.52
CA ARG A 72 -18.48 8.03 -2.52
C ARG A 72 -19.33 7.74 -3.76
N TYR A 73 -19.74 8.77 -4.50
CA TYR A 73 -20.61 8.61 -5.67
C TYR A 73 -19.82 8.39 -6.98
N THR A 74 -18.53 8.75 -7.00
CA THR A 74 -17.70 8.68 -8.20
C THR A 74 -16.49 7.75 -8.04
N THR A 75 -16.12 7.38 -6.81
CA THR A 75 -15.00 6.50 -6.53
C THR A 75 -15.30 5.06 -6.97
N ASN A 76 -14.47 4.51 -7.85
CA ASN A 76 -14.49 3.09 -8.19
C ASN A 76 -13.53 2.32 -7.26
N THR A 77 -14.09 1.55 -6.34
CA THR A 77 -13.34 0.78 -5.33
C THR A 77 -12.31 -0.17 -5.95
N ALA A 78 -12.70 -0.97 -6.95
CA ALA A 78 -11.80 -1.95 -7.56
C ALA A 78 -10.60 -1.27 -8.24
N LYS A 79 -10.85 -0.25 -9.06
CA LYS A 79 -9.79 0.53 -9.73
C LYS A 79 -8.88 1.23 -8.72
N CYS A 80 -9.45 1.76 -7.64
CA CYS A 80 -8.69 2.36 -6.54
C CYS A 80 -7.73 1.34 -5.91
N GLN A 81 -8.21 0.14 -5.59
CA GLN A 81 -7.37 -0.90 -4.96
C GLN A 81 -6.32 -1.46 -5.91
N ILE A 82 -6.66 -1.70 -7.19
CA ILE A 82 -5.68 -2.10 -8.21
C ILE A 82 -4.57 -1.05 -8.31
N GLY A 83 -4.94 0.24 -8.43
CA GLY A 83 -3.96 1.33 -8.48
C GLY A 83 -3.10 1.42 -7.21
N PHE A 84 -3.69 1.25 -6.03
CA PHE A 84 -2.95 1.24 -4.78
C PHE A 84 -1.93 0.10 -4.73
N ILE A 85 -2.31 -1.10 -5.18
CA ILE A 85 -1.39 -2.24 -5.27
C ILE A 85 -0.27 -1.95 -6.26
N ASP A 86 -0.59 -1.52 -7.47
CA ASP A 86 0.39 -1.34 -8.55
C ASP A 86 1.41 -0.23 -8.25
N PHE A 87 0.95 0.88 -7.68
CA PHE A 87 1.77 2.08 -7.54
C PHE A 87 2.38 2.24 -6.14
N VAL A 88 1.82 1.63 -5.09
CA VAL A 88 2.32 1.78 -3.71
C VAL A 88 2.84 0.46 -3.18
N VAL A 89 1.98 -0.56 -3.10
CA VAL A 89 2.26 -1.79 -2.37
C VAL A 89 3.31 -2.64 -3.10
N PHE A 90 3.09 -2.93 -4.38
CA PHE A 90 4.00 -3.79 -5.15
C PHE A 90 5.43 -3.22 -5.24
N PRO A 91 5.67 -1.91 -5.52
CA PRO A 91 7.01 -1.34 -5.51
C PRO A 91 7.69 -1.37 -4.14
N LEU A 92 6.93 -1.14 -3.06
CA LEU A 92 7.43 -1.19 -1.68
C LEU A 92 7.91 -2.60 -1.32
N TYR A 93 7.04 -3.59 -1.48
CA TYR A 93 7.33 -4.98 -1.13
C TYR A 93 8.39 -5.61 -2.03
N SER A 94 8.44 -5.22 -3.31
CA SER A 94 9.53 -5.61 -4.22
C SER A 94 10.89 -5.10 -3.73
N SER A 95 10.93 -3.90 -3.16
CA SER A 95 12.16 -3.34 -2.59
C SER A 95 12.60 -4.08 -1.32
N ILE A 96 11.63 -4.48 -0.48
CA ILE A 96 11.90 -5.25 0.75
C ILE A 96 12.42 -6.65 0.42
N LYS A 97 11.88 -7.30 -0.61
CA LYS A 97 12.30 -8.63 -1.04
C LYS A 97 13.80 -8.72 -1.37
N LEU A 98 14.42 -7.61 -1.76
CA LEU A 98 15.87 -7.55 -2.05
C LEU A 98 16.73 -7.81 -0.80
N PHE A 99 16.24 -7.48 0.39
CA PHE A 99 16.96 -7.71 1.65
C PHE A 99 16.24 -8.68 2.60
N LEU A 100 15.01 -9.08 2.28
CA LEU A 100 14.24 -10.14 2.95
C LEU A 100 13.77 -11.18 1.92
N PRO A 101 14.67 -12.05 1.41
CA PRO A 101 14.40 -12.90 0.24
C PRO A 101 13.31 -13.96 0.46
N LYS A 102 12.99 -14.27 1.72
CA LYS A 102 11.90 -15.20 2.08
C LYS A 102 10.49 -14.59 1.96
N LEU A 103 10.39 -13.29 1.67
CA LEU A 103 9.12 -12.62 1.48
C LEU A 103 8.46 -13.09 0.17
N ASP A 104 7.30 -13.73 0.31
CA ASP A 104 6.45 -14.07 -0.83
C ASP A 104 5.51 -12.90 -1.14
N ILE A 105 5.53 -12.45 -2.39
CA ILE A 105 4.69 -11.36 -2.92
C ILE A 105 3.65 -11.87 -3.92
N SER A 106 3.61 -13.19 -4.18
CA SER A 106 2.66 -13.82 -5.11
C SER A 106 1.20 -13.60 -4.70
N ILE A 107 0.96 -13.44 -3.39
CA ILE A 107 -0.36 -13.16 -2.84
C ILE A 107 -0.96 -11.86 -3.39
N LEU A 108 -0.15 -10.85 -3.72
CA LEU A 108 -0.65 -9.62 -4.34
C LEU A 108 -1.23 -9.86 -5.73
N VAL A 109 -0.57 -10.74 -6.51
CA VAL A 109 -1.01 -11.11 -7.86
C VAL A 109 -2.32 -11.90 -7.78
N TYR A 110 -2.48 -12.73 -6.75
CA TYR A 110 -3.74 -13.44 -6.50
C TYR A 110 -4.88 -12.46 -6.16
N GLN A 111 -4.63 -11.49 -5.28
CA GLN A 111 -5.62 -10.49 -4.87
C GLN A 111 -6.12 -9.67 -6.07
N GLN A 112 -5.23 -9.30 -6.98
CA GLN A 112 -5.61 -8.57 -8.20
C GLN A 112 -6.58 -9.37 -9.08
N LYS A 113 -6.42 -10.69 -9.18
CA LYS A 113 -7.31 -11.55 -9.98
C LYS A 113 -8.72 -11.67 -9.39
N GLU A 114 -8.88 -11.52 -8.08
CA GLU A 114 -10.20 -11.55 -7.43
C GLU A 114 -10.97 -10.21 -7.61
N MET A 115 -10.28 -9.16 -8.08
CA MET A 115 -10.84 -7.82 -8.33
C MET A 115 -11.27 -7.56 -9.79
N ASP A 116 -10.89 -8.46 -10.72
CA ASP A 116 -11.23 -8.41 -12.15
C ASP A 116 -12.51 -9.22 -12.45
#